data_AF-A0A519MFB0-F1
#
_entry.id   AF-A0A519MFB0-F1
#
_cell.length_a   1.000
_cell.length_b   1.000
_cell.length_c   1.000
_cell.angle_alpha   90.00
_cell.angle_beta   90.00
_cell.angle_gamma   90.00
#
_symmetry.space_group_name_H-M   'P 1'
#
loop_
_entity.id
_entity.type
_entity.pdbx_description
1 polymer ?
#
loop_
_entity_poly.entity_id
_entity_poly.type
_entity_poly.pdbx_seq_one_letter_code
_entity_poly.pdbx_strand_id
1 'polypeptide(L)'
;AVPRSMAVLDGNKWEQGDVLSVTANGITIDLPVLIQPGQAEGTVAIAVGYGRTMAGKVGNSVGENAFPLAQVGRDGIIYTNNVTLKGTGANSPIAQTQTHHTIMDRREVVQENTLAKYRENPKEVTEYEMITTPEGLEKPSKVSLWQDYQYNDHHWGMAVDLNSCIGCGSCVIGCQTENNIAVVGKQQVINRREMHWMRIDRYYSSEAHKSDFDTKGKLSTYAAMEDPSDNPQVVFQPMMCQHCNHAPCETVCPVLATTHSSEGLNQMTYNRCVGTRYCANNCPYKVRRFNWFSFYSNEKFEDVNGHMFTDLGRMVLNPDVTVRARGVMEKCSFCVQRIQLGKLEAKKQKRRPIDGEVVTACAQSCPTEAILFGDMRDPSSRISQLLKREDGERAFHVLDSINVQPNVTYLTKIRNSASEFYPVEEGVKEEAS
;
A
#
# COMPACT_ATOMS: atom_id res chain seq x y z
N ALA A 1 -17.31 -1.62 12.00
CA ALA A 1 -17.29 -0.60 10.93
C ALA A 1 -18.69 -0.07 10.75
N VAL A 2 -18.84 1.25 10.69
CA VAL A 2 -20.13 1.94 10.54
C VAL A 2 -20.08 2.86 9.32
N PRO A 3 -21.22 3.09 8.65
CA PRO A 3 -21.29 4.07 7.58
C PRO A 3 -21.04 5.47 8.12
N ARG A 4 -20.49 6.29 7.24
CA ARG A 4 -20.12 7.67 7.52
C ARG A 4 -21.35 8.52 7.87
N SER A 5 -22.46 8.35 7.13
CA SER A 5 -23.73 9.04 7.39
C SER A 5 -24.19 8.85 8.83
N MET A 6 -24.17 7.61 9.32
CA MET A 6 -24.55 7.28 10.69
C MET A 6 -23.64 7.90 11.76
N ALA A 7 -22.32 7.95 11.51
CA ALA A 7 -21.38 8.46 12.49
C ALA A 7 -21.38 10.00 12.58
N VAL A 8 -21.45 10.68 11.43
CA VAL A 8 -21.20 12.13 11.33
C VAL A 8 -22.46 12.92 10.96
N LEU A 9 -23.28 12.43 10.04
CA LEU A 9 -24.41 13.17 9.47
C LEU A 9 -25.68 13.04 10.33
N ASP A 10 -25.92 11.89 10.93
CA ASP A 10 -27.13 11.59 11.73
C ASP A 10 -27.08 12.14 13.17
N GLY A 11 -26.19 13.10 13.45
CA GLY A 11 -26.10 13.79 14.75
C GLY A 11 -25.46 12.99 15.89
N ASN A 12 -25.04 11.74 15.65
CA ASN A 12 -24.38 10.88 16.65
C ASN A 12 -22.98 11.39 17.06
N LYS A 13 -22.29 12.12 16.18
CA LYS A 13 -20.94 12.71 16.37
C LYS A 13 -19.91 11.71 16.89
N TRP A 14 -19.89 10.49 16.34
CA TRP A 14 -18.89 9.48 16.70
C TRP A 14 -17.58 9.75 15.98
N GLU A 15 -16.47 9.57 16.70
CA GLU A 15 -15.12 9.64 16.18
C GLU A 15 -14.48 8.24 16.04
N GLN A 16 -13.39 8.16 15.27
CA GLN A 16 -12.64 6.92 15.12
C GLN A 16 -12.11 6.45 16.48
N GLY A 17 -12.45 5.21 16.86
CA GLY A 17 -12.03 4.62 18.14
C GLY A 17 -12.99 4.83 19.31
N ASP A 18 -14.08 5.58 19.14
CA ASP A 18 -15.14 5.65 20.16
C ASP A 18 -15.74 4.27 20.39
N VAL A 19 -16.05 3.93 21.64
CA VAL A 19 -16.56 2.60 21.99
C VAL A 19 -18.09 2.64 22.04
N LEU A 20 -18.71 1.73 21.28
CA LEU A 20 -20.15 1.50 21.30
C LEU A 20 -20.46 0.13 21.88
N SER A 21 -21.48 0.07 22.73
CA SER A 21 -22.13 -1.17 23.11
C SER A 21 -23.04 -1.62 21.97
N VAL A 22 -22.72 -2.76 21.37
CA VAL A 22 -23.52 -3.44 20.36
C VAL A 22 -24.33 -4.51 21.05
N THR A 23 -25.65 -4.40 21.01
CA THR A 23 -26.56 -5.41 21.58
C THR A 23 -27.34 -6.11 20.47
N ALA A 24 -27.27 -7.43 20.43
CA ALA A 24 -28.09 -8.27 19.57
C ALA A 24 -28.51 -9.53 20.33
N ASN A 25 -29.77 -9.96 20.21
CA ASN A 25 -30.27 -11.21 20.79
C ASN A 25 -29.99 -11.38 22.31
N GLY A 26 -30.01 -10.28 23.06
CA GLY A 26 -29.73 -10.29 24.51
C GLY A 26 -28.25 -10.37 24.89
N ILE A 27 -27.34 -10.39 23.91
CA ILE A 27 -25.89 -10.35 24.12
C ILE A 27 -25.39 -8.95 23.80
N THR A 28 -24.58 -8.39 24.69
CA THR A 28 -23.96 -7.07 24.53
C THR A 28 -22.45 -7.21 24.48
N ILE A 29 -21.81 -6.55 23.51
CA ILE A 29 -20.35 -6.46 23.39
C ILE A 29 -19.95 -5.01 23.14
N ASP A 30 -18.81 -4.60 23.69
CA ASP A 30 -18.28 -3.25 23.53
C ASP A 30 -17.17 -3.24 22.47
N LEU A 31 -17.34 -2.46 21.41
CA LEU A 31 -16.42 -2.44 20.28
C LEU A 31 -16.06 -1.00 19.88
N PRO A 32 -14.79 -0.75 19.46
CA PRO A 32 -14.42 0.54 18.91
C PRO A 32 -15.01 0.74 17.52
N VAL A 33 -15.42 1.97 17.25
CA VAL A 33 -15.98 2.40 15.96
C VAL A 33 -14.85 2.58 14.95
N LEU A 34 -15.05 1.95 13.80
CA LEU A 34 -14.28 2.21 12.58
C LEU A 34 -15.22 2.85 11.57
N ILE A 35 -15.07 4.13 11.29
CA ILE A 35 -15.85 4.82 10.26
C ILE A 35 -15.32 4.38 8.90
N GLN A 36 -16.21 3.83 8.06
CA GLN A 36 -15.87 3.26 6.77
C GLN A 36 -16.76 3.88 5.67
N PRO A 37 -16.21 4.76 4.83
CA PRO A 37 -16.88 5.24 3.62
C PRO A 37 -17.24 4.08 2.67
N GLY A 38 -18.40 4.16 2.02
CA GLY A 38 -18.96 3.12 1.15
C GLY A 38 -19.65 1.95 1.88
N GLN A 39 -19.69 1.96 3.21
CA GLN A 39 -20.55 1.03 3.96
C GLN A 39 -22.02 1.43 3.73
N ALA A 40 -22.90 0.45 3.49
CA ALA A 40 -24.31 0.72 3.26
C ALA A 40 -24.99 1.35 4.48
N GLU A 41 -25.85 2.33 4.25
CA GLU A 41 -26.61 3.01 5.29
C GLU A 41 -27.50 2.01 6.08
N GLY A 42 -27.63 2.23 7.38
CA GLY A 42 -28.36 1.33 8.28
C GLY A 42 -27.67 -0.01 8.56
N THR A 43 -26.47 -0.25 8.05
CA THR A 43 -25.72 -1.51 8.27
C THR A 43 -24.48 -1.31 9.14
N VAL A 44 -24.15 -2.33 9.94
CA VAL A 44 -22.93 -2.36 10.76
C VAL A 44 -22.17 -3.65 10.46
N ALA A 45 -20.90 -3.55 10.10
CA ALA A 45 -20.04 -4.70 9.85
C ALA A 45 -19.10 -4.94 11.04
N ILE A 46 -19.12 -6.15 11.60
CA ILE A 46 -18.27 -6.56 12.72
C ILE A 46 -17.40 -7.73 12.27
N ALA A 47 -16.08 -7.61 12.40
CA ALA A 47 -15.16 -8.69 12.07
C ALA A 47 -15.22 -9.79 13.14
N VAL A 48 -15.28 -11.05 12.69
CA VAL A 48 -15.26 -12.24 13.55
C VAL A 48 -13.84 -12.80 13.64
N GLY A 49 -13.47 -13.39 14.78
CA GLY A 49 -12.16 -14.03 15.00
C GLY A 49 -11.28 -13.38 16.08
N TYR A 50 -11.71 -12.22 16.58
CA TYR A 50 -11.13 -11.53 17.74
C TYR A 50 -11.73 -12.01 19.06
N GLY A 51 -11.19 -11.55 20.20
CA GLY A 51 -11.67 -11.90 21.55
C GLY A 51 -11.42 -13.35 21.97
N ARG A 52 -10.40 -13.99 21.41
CA ARG A 52 -10.03 -15.37 21.76
C ARG A 52 -9.28 -15.41 23.09
N THR A 53 -9.52 -16.43 23.91
CA THR A 53 -8.83 -16.63 25.20
C THR A 53 -7.72 -17.68 25.14
N MET A 54 -7.75 -18.55 24.13
CA MET A 54 -6.79 -19.64 23.90
C MET A 54 -6.23 -19.64 22.46
N ALA A 55 -5.84 -18.48 21.95
CA ALA A 55 -5.15 -18.31 20.67
C ALA A 55 -3.61 -18.31 20.81
N GLY A 56 -3.07 -18.13 22.02
CA GLY A 56 -1.64 -18.02 22.29
C GLY A 56 -1.21 -16.58 22.62
N LYS A 57 0.10 -16.31 22.65
CA LYS A 57 0.65 -15.02 23.10
C LYS A 57 0.19 -13.81 22.26
N VAL A 58 -0.04 -14.00 20.95
CA VAL A 58 -0.38 -12.90 20.03
C VAL A 58 -1.88 -12.59 20.02
N GLY A 59 -2.73 -13.61 19.97
CA GLY A 59 -4.17 -13.45 19.69
C GLY A 59 -5.06 -13.45 20.94
N ASN A 60 -4.49 -13.64 22.13
CA ASN A 60 -5.25 -13.64 23.37
C ASN A 60 -5.70 -12.23 23.74
N SER A 61 -7.00 -12.09 24.06
CA SER A 61 -7.60 -10.83 24.54
C SER A 61 -7.40 -9.64 23.59
N VAL A 62 -7.31 -9.91 22.29
CA VAL A 62 -7.28 -8.86 21.25
C VAL A 62 -8.70 -8.65 20.73
N GLY A 63 -9.28 -7.49 21.05
CA GLY A 63 -10.67 -7.17 20.70
C GLY A 63 -11.68 -8.03 21.47
N GLU A 64 -12.95 -7.95 21.06
CA GLU A 64 -14.04 -8.73 21.67
C GLU A 64 -14.55 -9.83 20.73
N ASN A 65 -15.10 -10.90 21.32
CA ASN A 65 -15.62 -12.02 20.55
C ASN A 65 -17.03 -11.71 20.04
N ALA A 66 -17.14 -11.42 18.74
CA ALA A 66 -18.43 -11.17 18.09
C ALA A 66 -19.17 -12.44 17.64
N PHE A 67 -18.54 -13.62 17.70
CA PHE A 67 -19.16 -14.87 17.26
C PHE A 67 -20.48 -15.22 17.99
N PRO A 68 -20.65 -14.96 19.31
CA PRO A 68 -21.90 -15.20 20.00
C PRO A 68 -23.10 -14.41 19.46
N LEU A 69 -22.88 -13.32 18.71
CA LEU A 69 -23.96 -12.60 18.06
C LEU A 69 -24.55 -13.38 16.88
N ALA A 70 -23.79 -14.31 16.29
CA ALA A 70 -24.27 -15.13 15.18
C ALA A 70 -25.34 -16.14 15.65
N GLN A 71 -26.33 -16.38 14.79
CA GLN A 71 -27.41 -17.32 15.06
C GLN A 71 -27.15 -18.65 14.36
N VAL A 72 -27.64 -19.76 14.91
CA VAL A 72 -27.63 -21.06 14.25
C VAL A 72 -29.02 -21.28 13.64
N GLY A 73 -29.09 -21.23 12.32
CA GLY A 73 -30.28 -21.59 11.54
C GLY A 73 -30.31 -23.07 11.16
N ARG A 74 -31.39 -23.50 10.48
CA ARG A 74 -31.55 -24.89 10.00
C ARG A 74 -30.45 -25.31 9.00
N ASP A 75 -29.99 -24.37 8.17
CA ASP A 75 -29.09 -24.64 7.04
C ASP A 75 -27.68 -24.03 7.22
N GLY A 76 -27.36 -23.46 8.39
CA GLY A 76 -26.05 -22.88 8.66
C GLY A 76 -26.04 -21.77 9.72
N ILE A 77 -24.88 -21.11 9.84
CA ILE A 77 -24.69 -19.97 10.75
C ILE A 77 -25.12 -18.69 10.03
N ILE A 78 -26.02 -17.94 10.66
CA ILE A 78 -26.54 -16.66 10.17
C ILE A 78 -25.77 -15.54 10.88
N TYR A 79 -25.08 -14.70 10.11
CA TYR A 79 -24.29 -13.57 10.62
C TYR A 79 -25.03 -12.22 10.58
N THR A 80 -26.24 -12.19 10.02
CA THR A 80 -27.07 -10.98 9.90
C THR A 80 -28.02 -10.88 11.09
N ASN A 81 -27.97 -9.77 11.81
CA ASN A 81 -28.82 -9.49 12.96
C ASN A 81 -29.24 -8.02 13.00
N ASN A 82 -30.41 -7.75 13.60
CA ASN A 82 -30.75 -6.40 14.03
C ASN A 82 -29.98 -6.07 15.30
N VAL A 83 -29.27 -4.94 15.30
CA VAL A 83 -28.42 -4.52 16.41
C VAL A 83 -28.85 -3.16 16.94
N THR A 84 -28.77 -3.00 18.26
CA THR A 84 -28.93 -1.70 18.92
C THR A 84 -27.55 -1.19 19.31
N LEU A 85 -27.25 0.05 18.95
CA LEU A 85 -26.00 0.72 19.30
C LEU A 85 -26.22 1.73 20.41
N LYS A 86 -25.33 1.76 21.41
CA LYS A 86 -25.32 2.77 22.47
C LYS A 86 -23.91 3.27 22.73
N GLY A 87 -23.72 4.59 22.78
CA GLY A 87 -22.46 5.20 23.17
C GLY A 87 -22.12 4.91 24.63
N THR A 88 -20.89 4.46 24.88
CA THR A 88 -20.40 4.22 26.26
C THR A 88 -19.64 5.41 26.83
N GLY A 89 -19.18 6.32 25.96
CA GLY A 89 -18.28 7.42 26.32
C GLY A 89 -16.82 7.01 26.51
N ALA A 90 -16.48 5.73 26.36
CA ALA A 90 -15.10 5.26 26.35
C ALA A 90 -14.46 5.40 24.96
N ASN A 91 -13.14 5.49 24.93
CA ASN A 91 -12.35 5.53 23.69
C ASN A 91 -11.29 4.43 23.71
N SER A 92 -11.15 3.71 22.60
CA SER A 92 -10.16 2.67 22.40
C SER A 92 -9.51 2.85 21.02
N PRO A 93 -8.25 3.33 20.96
CA PRO A 93 -7.62 3.68 19.70
C PRO A 93 -7.40 2.43 18.83
N ILE A 94 -7.76 2.57 17.55
CA ILE A 94 -7.53 1.56 16.52
C ILE A 94 -6.16 1.83 15.88
N ALA A 95 -5.30 0.81 15.87
CA ALA A 95 -3.99 0.91 15.25
C ALA A 95 -4.13 0.80 13.72
N GLN A 96 -4.13 1.94 13.05
CA GLN A 96 -4.15 2.03 11.58
C GLN A 96 -2.79 2.45 11.06
N THR A 97 -2.37 1.93 9.91
CA THR A 97 -1.10 2.33 9.25
C THR A 97 -1.30 3.57 8.37
N GLN A 98 -2.45 3.69 7.72
CA GLN A 98 -2.83 4.81 6.88
C GLN A 98 -3.76 5.78 7.63
N THR A 99 -3.52 7.09 7.50
CA THR A 99 -4.33 8.15 8.14
C THR A 99 -5.12 8.99 7.15
N HIS A 100 -4.55 9.27 5.99
CA HIS A 100 -5.23 10.06 4.96
C HIS A 100 -5.89 9.09 3.98
N HIS A 101 -7.19 9.27 3.75
CA HIS A 101 -7.97 8.33 2.95
C HIS A 101 -8.24 8.79 1.53
N THR A 102 -8.19 10.10 1.24
CA THR A 102 -8.38 10.64 -0.12
C THR A 102 -7.03 10.97 -0.77
N ILE A 103 -7.02 11.09 -2.10
CA ILE A 103 -5.81 11.37 -2.89
C ILE A 103 -5.57 12.87 -3.13
N MET A 104 -6.52 13.74 -2.78
CA MET A 104 -6.41 15.20 -2.92
C MET A 104 -6.07 15.67 -4.36
N ASP A 105 -6.63 15.01 -5.38
CA ASP A 105 -6.29 15.21 -6.81
C ASP A 105 -4.78 15.19 -7.12
N ARG A 106 -4.03 14.34 -6.45
CA ARG A 106 -2.61 14.08 -6.77
C ARG A 106 -2.50 13.03 -7.87
N ARG A 107 -2.71 13.47 -9.11
CA ARG A 107 -2.65 12.61 -10.32
C ARG A 107 -1.27 11.98 -10.54
N GLU A 108 -0.19 12.61 -10.07
CA GLU A 108 1.15 12.01 -10.10
C GLU A 108 1.31 10.77 -9.20
N VAL A 109 0.39 10.54 -8.27
CA VAL A 109 0.45 9.40 -7.33
C VAL A 109 -0.40 8.24 -7.84
N VAL A 110 -1.67 8.51 -8.14
CA VAL A 110 -2.60 7.53 -8.70
C VAL A 110 -3.28 8.14 -9.92
N GLN A 111 -3.29 7.36 -11.01
CA GLN A 111 -4.01 7.70 -12.23
C GLN A 111 -5.12 6.70 -12.50
N GLU A 112 -6.30 7.22 -12.82
CA GLU A 112 -7.48 6.46 -13.17
C GLU A 112 -8.10 7.03 -14.43
N ASN A 113 -8.65 6.14 -15.26
CA ASN A 113 -9.41 6.53 -16.44
C ASN A 113 -10.51 5.50 -16.73
N THR A 114 -11.35 5.77 -17.73
CA THR A 114 -12.45 4.86 -18.12
C THR A 114 -12.09 4.05 -19.36
N LEU A 115 -12.80 2.94 -19.54
CA LEU A 115 -12.64 2.09 -20.71
C LEU A 115 -13.05 2.80 -21.99
N ALA A 116 -14.09 3.66 -21.97
CA ALA A 116 -14.46 4.47 -23.13
C ALA A 116 -13.29 5.34 -23.62
N LYS A 117 -12.66 6.09 -22.71
CA LYS A 117 -11.50 6.94 -23.05
C LYS A 117 -10.30 6.12 -23.52
N TYR A 118 -10.06 4.97 -22.91
CA TYR A 118 -8.99 4.07 -23.37
C TYR A 118 -9.24 3.54 -24.80
N ARG A 119 -10.49 3.27 -25.18
CA ARG A 119 -10.85 2.84 -26.54
C ARG A 119 -10.76 3.96 -27.57
N GLU A 120 -11.08 5.19 -27.16
CA GLU A 120 -10.96 6.37 -28.02
C GLU A 120 -9.50 6.70 -28.30
N ASN A 121 -8.69 6.88 -27.25
CA ASN A 121 -7.27 7.15 -27.38
C ASN A 121 -6.47 6.60 -26.17
N PRO A 122 -5.79 5.45 -26.33
CA PRO A 122 -4.95 4.87 -25.28
C PRO A 122 -3.85 5.81 -24.76
N LYS A 123 -3.39 6.78 -25.56
CA LYS A 123 -2.29 7.67 -25.19
C LYS A 123 -2.69 8.83 -24.28
N GLU A 124 -3.98 9.11 -24.19
CA GLU A 124 -4.52 10.20 -23.36
C GLU A 124 -4.99 9.71 -21.99
N VAL A 125 -4.90 8.39 -21.73
CA VAL A 125 -5.38 7.87 -20.45
C VAL A 125 -4.45 8.18 -19.28
N THR A 126 -3.18 8.44 -19.60
CA THR A 126 -2.12 8.74 -18.63
C THR A 126 -1.62 10.16 -18.84
N GLU A 127 -1.62 10.90 -17.75
CA GLU A 127 -1.15 12.28 -17.71
C GLU A 127 0.34 12.31 -17.33
N TYR A 128 1.12 13.05 -18.10
CA TYR A 128 2.53 13.29 -17.85
C TYR A 128 2.74 14.78 -17.58
N GLU A 129 3.43 15.10 -16.49
CA GLU A 129 3.93 16.46 -16.29
C GLU A 129 5.11 16.70 -17.23
N MET A 130 5.10 17.85 -17.91
CA MET A 130 6.13 18.23 -18.87
C MET A 130 6.86 19.48 -18.38
N ILE A 131 8.16 19.54 -18.63
CA ILE A 131 9.01 20.68 -18.30
C ILE A 131 9.27 21.48 -19.57
N THR A 132 9.16 22.81 -19.48
CA THR A 132 9.54 23.72 -20.56
C THR A 132 11.04 23.85 -20.63
N THR A 133 11.63 23.46 -21.76
CA THR A 133 13.03 23.68 -22.13
C THR A 133 13.11 24.68 -23.30
N PRO A 134 14.31 25.22 -23.61
CA PRO A 134 14.50 26.07 -24.79
C PRO A 134 14.09 25.40 -26.12
N GLU A 135 14.20 24.07 -26.20
CA GLU A 135 13.88 23.27 -27.38
C GLU A 135 12.42 22.82 -27.46
N GLY A 136 11.63 22.96 -26.38
CA GLY A 136 10.22 22.59 -26.35
C GLY A 136 9.75 22.05 -24.99
N LEU A 137 8.65 21.30 -25.00
CA LEU A 137 8.18 20.57 -23.82
C LEU A 137 8.82 19.19 -23.77
N GLU A 138 9.51 18.87 -22.69
CA GLU A 138 10.20 17.59 -22.50
C GLU A 138 9.77 16.89 -21.21
N LYS A 139 9.92 15.56 -21.17
CA LYS A 139 9.66 14.79 -19.94
C LYS A 139 10.71 15.14 -18.87
N PRO A 140 10.34 15.19 -17.57
CA PRO A 140 11.28 15.47 -16.48
C PRO A 140 12.53 14.60 -16.51
N SER A 141 12.39 13.32 -16.87
CA SER A 141 13.50 12.37 -16.99
C SER A 141 14.56 12.74 -18.02
N LYS A 142 14.26 13.59 -19.01
CA LYS A 142 15.21 14.07 -20.03
C LYS A 142 16.04 15.26 -19.55
N VAL A 143 15.61 15.94 -18.50
CA VAL A 143 16.24 17.15 -17.99
C VAL A 143 17.01 16.81 -16.70
N SER A 144 18.30 16.55 -16.83
CA SER A 144 19.19 16.30 -15.69
C SER A 144 20.49 17.07 -15.83
N LEU A 145 21.00 17.58 -14.71
CA LEU A 145 22.36 18.14 -14.62
C LEU A 145 23.42 17.03 -14.50
N TRP A 146 22.98 15.79 -14.23
CA TRP A 146 23.84 14.65 -13.99
C TRP A 146 23.93 13.77 -15.24
N GLN A 147 25.02 13.02 -15.34
CA GLN A 147 25.14 11.96 -16.33
C GLN A 147 24.38 10.72 -15.84
N ASP A 148 23.63 10.11 -16.75
CA ASP A 148 22.90 8.89 -16.44
C ASP A 148 23.84 7.68 -16.29
N TYR A 149 23.41 6.74 -15.44
CA TYR A 149 24.11 5.48 -15.26
C TYR A 149 23.92 4.56 -16.47
N GLN A 150 25.01 3.91 -16.90
CA GLN A 150 24.93 2.83 -17.89
C GLN A 150 24.91 1.47 -17.19
N TYR A 151 23.80 0.74 -17.35
CA TYR A 151 23.66 -0.62 -16.82
C TYR A 151 24.11 -1.63 -17.86
N ASN A 152 25.33 -2.12 -17.77
CA ASN A 152 25.91 -2.96 -18.83
C ASN A 152 25.44 -4.42 -18.80
N ASP A 153 25.11 -4.95 -17.63
CA ASP A 153 24.78 -6.36 -17.46
C ASP A 153 23.28 -6.59 -17.28
N HIS A 154 22.73 -6.27 -16.12
CA HIS A 154 21.31 -6.39 -15.79
C HIS A 154 20.73 -5.04 -15.38
N HIS A 155 19.44 -4.83 -15.59
CA HIS A 155 18.71 -3.69 -15.04
C HIS A 155 17.39 -4.17 -14.45
N TRP A 156 17.38 -4.42 -13.14
CA TRP A 156 16.21 -4.96 -12.46
C TRP A 156 15.12 -3.90 -12.31
N GLY A 157 13.91 -4.24 -12.73
CA GLY A 157 12.74 -3.38 -12.61
C GLY A 157 11.50 -4.13 -12.18
N MET A 158 10.46 -3.37 -11.89
CA MET A 158 9.16 -3.90 -11.50
C MET A 158 8.05 -3.12 -12.20
N ALA A 159 7.03 -3.81 -12.67
CA ALA A 159 5.79 -3.20 -13.15
C ALA A 159 4.63 -3.60 -12.23
N VAL A 160 3.74 -2.65 -11.95
CA VAL A 160 2.56 -2.86 -11.10
C VAL A 160 1.30 -2.50 -11.89
N ASP A 161 0.45 -3.47 -12.17
CA ASP A 161 -0.85 -3.25 -12.78
C ASP A 161 -1.92 -2.92 -11.74
N LEU A 162 -2.36 -1.67 -11.72
CA LEU A 162 -3.40 -1.20 -10.79
C LEU A 162 -4.80 -1.72 -11.13
N ASN A 163 -5.02 -2.25 -12.34
CA ASN A 163 -6.27 -2.93 -12.68
C ASN A 163 -6.42 -4.24 -11.92
N SER A 164 -5.36 -5.04 -11.95
CA SER A 164 -5.32 -6.36 -11.33
C SER A 164 -5.12 -6.31 -9.81
N CYS A 165 -4.68 -5.17 -9.25
CA CYS A 165 -4.50 -5.02 -7.82
C CYS A 165 -5.85 -4.88 -7.07
N ILE A 166 -6.19 -5.90 -6.29
CA ILE A 166 -7.42 -5.96 -5.47
C ILE A 166 -7.18 -5.61 -3.98
N GLY A 167 -5.96 -5.23 -3.59
CA GLY A 167 -5.65 -4.86 -2.20
C GLY A 167 -5.62 -6.03 -1.21
N CYS A 168 -5.42 -7.27 -1.66
CA CYS A 168 -5.51 -8.48 -0.81
C CYS A 168 -4.47 -8.60 0.34
N GLY A 169 -3.38 -7.82 0.32
CA GLY A 169 -2.36 -7.86 1.38
C GLY A 169 -1.34 -9.00 1.29
N SER A 170 -1.53 -9.98 0.41
CA SER A 170 -0.61 -11.14 0.28
C SER A 170 0.83 -10.75 -0.06
N CYS A 171 1.03 -9.67 -0.81
CA CYS A 171 2.35 -9.16 -1.13
C CYS A 171 3.08 -8.56 0.08
N VAL A 172 2.35 -7.93 1.01
CA VAL A 172 2.90 -7.40 2.27
C VAL A 172 3.40 -8.55 3.15
N ILE A 173 2.59 -9.59 3.33
CA ILE A 173 2.96 -10.77 4.11
C ILE A 173 4.09 -11.55 3.44
N GLY A 174 4.03 -11.75 2.11
CA GLY A 174 5.11 -12.39 1.36
C GLY A 174 6.46 -11.67 1.53
N CYS A 175 6.45 -10.33 1.51
CA CYS A 175 7.64 -9.53 1.77
C CYS A 175 8.12 -9.69 3.24
N GLN A 176 7.19 -9.71 4.20
CA GLN A 176 7.50 -9.87 5.61
C GLN A 176 8.16 -11.22 5.93
N THR A 177 7.57 -12.32 5.45
CA THR A 177 8.08 -13.68 5.66
C THR A 177 9.43 -13.87 4.98
N GLU A 178 9.57 -13.44 3.72
CA GLU A 178 10.80 -13.63 2.95
C GLU A 178 11.99 -12.86 3.54
N ASN A 179 11.74 -11.63 4.01
CA ASN A 179 12.80 -10.69 4.37
C ASN A 179 12.95 -10.52 5.89
N ASN A 180 12.52 -11.49 6.70
CA ASN A 180 12.67 -11.48 8.16
C ASN A 180 12.21 -10.15 8.80
N ILE A 181 11.13 -9.55 8.30
CA ILE A 181 10.64 -8.27 8.82
C ILE A 181 9.90 -8.53 10.12
N ALA A 182 10.32 -7.86 11.19
CA ALA A 182 9.75 -8.06 12.51
C ALA A 182 8.30 -7.56 12.61
N VAL A 183 7.50 -8.23 13.42
CA VAL A 183 6.14 -7.80 13.79
C VAL A 183 6.24 -6.68 14.82
N VAL A 184 5.36 -5.70 14.69
CA VAL A 184 5.29 -4.54 15.58
C VAL A 184 3.99 -4.58 16.37
N GLY A 185 4.06 -4.42 17.70
CA GLY A 185 2.87 -4.43 18.56
C GLY A 185 1.97 -3.21 18.36
N LYS A 186 0.68 -3.33 18.73
CA LYS A 186 -0.39 -2.32 18.55
C LYS A 186 0.06 -0.89 18.90
N GLN A 187 0.67 -0.70 20.07
CA GLN A 187 1.10 0.62 20.53
C GLN A 187 2.14 1.27 19.62
N GLN A 188 3.06 0.50 19.06
CA GLN A 188 4.09 1.05 18.18
C GLN A 188 3.55 1.34 16.78
N VAL A 189 2.53 0.63 16.33
CA VAL A 189 1.78 0.98 15.11
C VAL A 189 1.03 2.30 15.29
N ILE A 190 0.37 2.52 16.44
CA ILE A 190 -0.25 3.82 16.79
C ILE A 190 0.80 4.95 16.74
N ASN A 191 2.01 4.67 17.22
CA ASN A 191 3.13 5.61 17.18
C ASN A 191 3.77 5.79 15.77
N ARG A 192 3.19 5.19 14.72
CA ARG A 192 3.66 5.27 13.32
C ARG A 192 5.04 4.63 13.10
N ARG A 193 5.24 3.46 13.71
CA ARG A 193 6.51 2.72 13.68
C ARG A 193 6.33 1.29 13.14
N GLU A 194 5.36 1.09 12.25
CA GLU A 194 5.13 -0.19 11.61
C GLU A 194 6.33 -0.60 10.73
N MET A 195 6.66 -1.89 10.72
CA MET A 195 7.73 -2.43 9.91
C MET A 195 7.13 -3.18 8.72
N HIS A 196 6.82 -2.45 7.66
CA HIS A 196 6.44 -3.01 6.37
C HIS A 196 7.25 -2.36 5.25
N TRP A 197 7.97 -3.16 4.46
CA TRP A 197 8.80 -2.68 3.35
C TRP A 197 8.00 -2.31 2.11
N MET A 198 6.78 -2.84 2.04
CA MET A 198 5.77 -2.43 1.10
C MET A 198 4.45 -2.29 1.84
N ARG A 199 3.66 -1.30 1.44
CA ARG A 199 2.32 -1.03 1.97
C ARG A 199 1.35 -1.01 0.81
N ILE A 200 0.06 -1.23 1.09
CA ILE A 200 -0.99 -1.03 0.10
C ILE A 200 -1.74 0.23 0.53
N ASP A 201 -1.56 1.30 -0.23
CA ASP A 201 -2.25 2.55 0.00
C ASP A 201 -3.65 2.43 -0.61
N ARG A 202 -4.68 2.74 0.19
CA ARG A 202 -6.08 2.75 -0.22
C ARG A 202 -6.54 4.20 -0.36
N TYR A 203 -6.97 4.60 -1.54
CA TYR A 203 -7.53 5.93 -1.78
C TYR A 203 -9.02 5.87 -2.10
N TYR A 204 -9.78 6.76 -1.47
CA TYR A 204 -11.18 7.06 -1.77
C TYR A 204 -11.28 8.28 -2.68
N SER A 205 -12.27 8.26 -3.57
CA SER A 205 -12.70 9.47 -4.27
C SER A 205 -13.38 10.46 -3.32
N SER A 206 -13.32 11.73 -3.69
CA SER A 206 -14.05 12.84 -3.07
C SER A 206 -14.81 13.59 -4.16
N GLU A 207 -15.95 14.19 -3.82
CA GLU A 207 -16.72 15.06 -4.74
C GLU A 207 -16.04 16.42 -4.95
N ALA A 208 -15.16 16.82 -4.02
CA ALA A 208 -14.42 18.06 -4.12
C ALA A 208 -13.18 17.86 -5.00
N HIS A 209 -12.99 18.76 -5.97
CA HIS A 209 -11.87 18.73 -6.90
C HIS A 209 -11.19 20.10 -7.00
N LYS A 210 -9.94 20.11 -7.51
CA LYS A 210 -9.19 21.35 -7.77
C LYS A 210 -9.90 22.31 -8.71
N SER A 211 -10.80 21.82 -9.57
CA SER A 211 -11.66 22.65 -10.42
C SER A 211 -12.55 23.62 -9.61
N ASP A 212 -12.84 23.29 -8.35
CA ASP A 212 -13.72 24.09 -7.49
C ASP A 212 -12.99 25.27 -6.84
N PHE A 213 -11.67 25.40 -7.04
CA PHE A 213 -10.87 26.45 -6.40
C PHE A 213 -11.36 27.86 -6.72
N ASP A 214 -11.77 28.09 -7.96
CA ASP A 214 -12.22 29.42 -8.41
C ASP A 214 -13.60 29.78 -7.84
N THR A 215 -14.46 28.78 -7.60
CA THR A 215 -15.84 28.99 -7.14
C THR A 215 -16.00 28.95 -5.62
N LYS A 216 -15.29 28.03 -4.93
CA LYS A 216 -15.48 27.74 -3.50
C LYS A 216 -14.33 28.24 -2.64
N GLY A 217 -13.23 28.70 -3.25
CA GLY A 217 -12.02 29.14 -2.57
C GLY A 217 -11.09 27.99 -2.19
N LYS A 218 -9.77 28.22 -2.26
CA LYS A 218 -8.76 27.15 -2.09
C LYS A 218 -8.82 26.44 -0.73
N LEU A 219 -8.91 27.20 0.37
CA LEU A 219 -8.80 26.63 1.73
C LEU A 219 -9.98 25.70 2.05
N SER A 220 -11.20 26.14 1.75
CA SER A 220 -12.45 25.38 1.89
C SER A 220 -12.46 24.16 0.99
N THR A 221 -12.02 24.28 -0.26
CA THR A 221 -11.93 23.13 -1.16
C THR A 221 -10.92 22.11 -0.65
N TYR A 222 -9.73 22.51 -0.17
CA TYR A 222 -8.78 21.57 0.42
C TYR A 222 -9.36 20.83 1.63
N ALA A 223 -10.04 21.53 2.54
CA ALA A 223 -10.69 20.87 3.67
C ALA A 223 -11.77 19.86 3.22
N ALA A 224 -12.55 20.18 2.18
CA ALA A 224 -13.55 19.28 1.63
C ALA A 224 -12.94 18.08 0.87
N MET A 225 -11.77 18.25 0.25
CA MET A 225 -11.08 17.16 -0.47
C MET A 225 -10.50 16.09 0.46
N GLU A 226 -10.17 16.44 1.70
CA GLU A 226 -9.77 15.46 2.73
C GLU A 226 -10.93 14.51 3.08
N ASP A 227 -12.14 14.94 2.73
CA ASP A 227 -13.38 14.29 3.07
C ASP A 227 -13.83 13.35 1.94
N PRO A 228 -13.85 12.03 2.16
CA PRO A 228 -14.28 11.07 1.12
C PRO A 228 -15.79 11.15 0.89
N SER A 229 -16.22 10.87 -0.36
CA SER A 229 -17.64 10.74 -0.72
C SER A 229 -18.33 9.64 0.08
N ASP A 230 -19.66 9.72 0.23
CA ASP A 230 -20.44 8.69 0.96
C ASP A 230 -20.40 7.32 0.27
N ASN A 231 -20.46 7.30 -1.06
CA ASN A 231 -20.23 6.12 -1.89
C ASN A 231 -18.98 6.31 -2.78
N PRO A 232 -17.78 6.18 -2.23
CA PRO A 232 -16.55 6.50 -2.95
C PRO A 232 -16.09 5.35 -3.84
N GLN A 233 -15.41 5.71 -4.92
CA GLN A 233 -14.58 4.77 -5.65
C GLN A 233 -13.30 4.49 -4.85
N VAL A 234 -12.83 3.25 -4.90
CA VAL A 234 -11.65 2.81 -4.15
C VAL A 234 -10.54 2.38 -5.11
N VAL A 235 -9.32 2.88 -4.87
CA VAL A 235 -8.10 2.42 -5.53
C VAL A 235 -7.14 1.83 -4.52
N PHE A 236 -6.47 0.75 -4.92
CA PHE A 236 -5.37 0.17 -4.20
C PHE A 236 -4.08 0.36 -4.99
N GLN A 237 -3.05 0.90 -4.33
CA GLN A 237 -1.73 1.06 -4.92
C GLN A 237 -0.69 0.47 -3.97
N PRO A 238 0.00 -0.62 -4.34
CA PRO A 238 1.11 -1.12 -3.55
C PRO A 238 2.31 -0.18 -3.70
N MET A 239 2.73 0.41 -2.59
CA MET A 239 3.87 1.32 -2.52
C MET A 239 5.04 0.66 -1.82
N MET A 240 6.15 0.50 -2.54
CA MET A 240 7.42 -0.04 -2.05
C MET A 240 8.58 0.90 -2.40
N CYS A 241 9.81 0.52 -2.04
CA CYS A 241 11.00 1.20 -2.57
C CYS A 241 11.00 1.12 -4.09
N GLN A 242 11.11 2.29 -4.71
CA GLN A 242 11.07 2.43 -6.16
C GLN A 242 12.45 2.20 -6.82
N HIS A 243 13.50 1.99 -6.02
CA HIS A 243 14.88 1.80 -6.49
C HIS A 243 15.32 2.87 -7.50
N CYS A 244 15.02 4.13 -7.19
CA CYS A 244 15.35 5.33 -7.97
C CYS A 244 16.79 5.35 -8.48
N ASN A 245 17.00 5.75 -9.74
CA ASN A 245 18.34 5.98 -10.29
C ASN A 245 18.95 7.28 -9.75
N HIS A 246 18.16 8.34 -9.71
CA HIS A 246 18.50 9.58 -9.00
C HIS A 246 17.93 9.49 -7.59
N ALA A 247 18.51 8.62 -6.76
CA ALA A 247 18.01 8.33 -5.42
C ALA A 247 18.34 9.45 -4.40
N PRO A 248 17.36 10.29 -3.98
CA PRO A 248 17.62 11.33 -2.98
C PRO A 248 17.98 10.75 -1.61
N CYS A 249 17.60 9.50 -1.35
CA CYS A 249 17.90 8.82 -0.10
C CYS A 249 19.35 8.33 0.03
N GLU A 250 20.13 8.31 -1.07
CA GLU A 250 21.54 7.89 -1.04
C GLU A 250 22.48 9.02 -0.66
N THR A 251 22.35 10.17 -1.33
CA THR A 251 23.24 11.34 -1.17
C THR A 251 23.22 11.93 0.22
N VAL A 252 22.17 11.67 0.99
CA VAL A 252 21.99 12.15 2.37
C VAL A 252 22.52 11.21 3.45
N CYS A 253 23.06 10.04 3.08
CA CYS A 253 23.61 9.10 4.05
C CYS A 253 25.08 9.44 4.38
N PRO A 254 25.41 9.93 5.59
CA PRO A 254 26.77 10.38 5.90
C PRO A 254 27.81 9.25 5.97
N VAL A 255 27.35 8.00 6.07
CA VAL A 255 28.22 6.81 6.23
C VAL A 255 28.17 5.87 5.03
N LEU A 256 27.48 6.26 3.95
CA LEU A 256 27.32 5.45 2.73
C LEU A 256 26.73 4.06 3.01
N ALA A 257 25.75 3.98 3.91
CA ALA A 257 24.99 2.75 4.16
C ALA A 257 23.97 2.44 3.05
N THR A 258 23.74 3.40 2.16
CA THR A 258 22.87 3.27 1.00
C THR A 258 23.63 3.67 -0.24
N THR A 259 23.73 2.76 -1.20
CA THR A 259 24.50 2.95 -2.43
C THR A 259 23.77 2.34 -3.61
N HIS A 260 23.94 2.95 -4.78
CA HIS A 260 23.44 2.38 -6.02
C HIS A 260 24.33 1.24 -6.51
N SER A 261 23.70 0.16 -6.96
CA SER A 261 24.42 -0.96 -7.59
C SER A 261 24.55 -0.77 -9.10
N SER A 262 25.47 -1.51 -9.70
CA SER A 262 25.63 -1.58 -11.16
C SER A 262 24.44 -2.21 -11.90
N GLU A 263 23.40 -2.66 -11.19
CA GLU A 263 22.22 -3.33 -11.76
C GLU A 263 20.90 -2.56 -11.53
N GLY A 264 20.99 -1.29 -11.13
CA GLY A 264 19.82 -0.44 -10.88
C GLY A 264 19.20 -0.62 -9.49
N LEU A 265 19.75 -1.49 -8.64
CA LEU A 265 19.27 -1.65 -7.27
C LEU A 265 19.89 -0.60 -6.35
N ASN A 266 19.05 0.17 -5.67
CA ASN A 266 19.46 0.82 -4.43
C ASN A 266 19.74 -0.24 -3.35
N GLN A 267 20.98 -0.37 -2.89
CA GLN A 267 21.39 -1.32 -1.85
C GLN A 267 21.31 -0.67 -0.47
N MET A 268 20.75 -1.39 0.51
CA MET A 268 20.74 -0.97 1.91
C MET A 268 21.65 -1.90 2.70
N THR A 269 22.81 -1.39 3.10
CA THR A 269 23.81 -2.12 3.86
C THR A 269 23.56 -1.94 5.35
N TYR A 270 22.83 -2.89 5.93
CA TYR A 270 22.28 -2.79 7.28
C TYR A 270 23.33 -2.54 8.37
N ASN A 271 24.46 -3.25 8.32
CA ASN A 271 25.55 -3.14 9.29
C ASN A 271 26.32 -1.81 9.23
N ARG A 272 26.23 -1.06 8.13
CA ARG A 272 26.86 0.26 7.98
C ARG A 272 25.98 1.39 8.50
N CYS A 273 24.67 1.14 8.66
CA CYS A 273 23.73 2.16 9.08
C CYS A 273 23.93 2.56 10.55
N VAL A 274 24.25 3.84 10.79
CA VAL A 274 24.39 4.41 12.15
C VAL A 274 23.11 5.08 12.66
N GLY A 275 22.00 4.96 11.93
CA GLY A 275 20.67 5.34 12.42
C GLY A 275 20.33 6.83 12.43
N THR A 276 20.93 7.64 11.54
CA THR A 276 20.62 9.08 11.41
C THR A 276 19.21 9.37 10.88
N ARG A 277 18.58 8.40 10.18
CA ARG A 277 17.21 8.44 9.61
C ARG A 277 16.99 9.49 8.52
N TYR A 278 18.00 10.24 8.11
CA TYR A 278 17.81 11.31 7.12
C TYR A 278 17.38 10.78 5.74
N CYS A 279 17.81 9.56 5.39
CA CYS A 279 17.36 8.86 4.18
C CYS A 279 15.85 8.56 4.17
N ALA A 280 15.18 8.48 5.34
CA ALA A 280 13.73 8.37 5.41
C ALA A 280 13.04 9.69 5.06
N ASN A 281 13.58 10.81 5.54
CA ASN A 281 13.03 12.14 5.30
C ASN A 281 13.12 12.50 3.81
N ASN A 282 14.29 12.28 3.20
CA ASN A 282 14.53 12.64 1.80
C ASN A 282 13.88 11.70 0.79
N CYS A 283 13.42 10.52 1.21
CA CYS A 283 12.66 9.63 0.34
C CYS A 283 11.25 10.20 0.10
N PRO A 284 10.85 10.55 -1.13
CA PRO A 284 9.54 11.15 -1.39
C PRO A 284 8.40 10.18 -1.04
N TYR A 285 8.60 8.88 -1.29
CA TYR A 285 7.60 7.83 -1.04
C TYR A 285 7.47 7.39 0.42
N LYS A 286 8.39 7.83 1.30
CA LYS A 286 8.44 7.42 2.72
C LYS A 286 8.33 5.91 2.91
N VAL A 287 9.15 5.14 2.19
CA VAL A 287 9.16 3.65 2.17
C VAL A 287 10.37 3.04 2.88
N ARG A 288 11.19 3.87 3.52
CA ARG A 288 12.24 3.42 4.43
C ARG A 288 11.66 3.26 5.84
N ARG A 289 11.96 2.17 6.53
CA ARG A 289 11.45 1.85 7.87
C ARG A 289 12.59 1.75 8.87
N PHE A 290 12.41 2.25 10.08
CA PHE A 290 13.47 2.33 11.08
C PHE A 290 13.23 1.35 12.22
N ASN A 291 14.26 0.60 12.59
CA ASN A 291 14.21 -0.24 13.78
C ASN A 291 14.37 0.59 15.05
N TRP A 292 13.26 1.02 15.62
CA TRP A 292 13.24 1.80 16.87
C TRP A 292 13.73 1.00 18.08
N PHE A 293 13.42 -0.29 18.10
CA PHE A 293 13.80 -1.22 19.17
C PHE A 293 14.52 -2.42 18.58
N SER A 294 15.12 -3.22 19.45
CA SER A 294 15.62 -4.54 19.05
C SER A 294 14.46 -5.51 19.07
N PHE A 295 13.79 -5.72 17.93
CA PHE A 295 12.59 -6.56 17.89
C PHE A 295 12.85 -8.06 18.10
N TYR A 296 14.09 -8.52 17.89
CA TYR A 296 14.47 -9.93 18.03
C TYR A 296 15.01 -10.30 19.41
N SER A 297 15.43 -9.32 20.23
CA SER A 297 16.11 -9.58 21.52
C SER A 297 15.47 -8.89 22.72
N ASN A 298 14.55 -7.95 22.52
CA ASN A 298 13.90 -7.24 23.61
C ASN A 298 12.63 -7.98 24.04
N GLU A 299 12.63 -8.51 25.27
CA GLU A 299 11.53 -9.29 25.86
C GLU A 299 10.16 -8.61 25.76
N LYS A 300 10.10 -7.27 25.71
CA LYS A 300 8.84 -6.52 25.48
C LYS A 300 8.13 -6.87 24.17
N PHE A 301 8.85 -7.46 23.22
CA PHE A 301 8.32 -7.88 21.92
C PHE A 301 8.27 -9.40 21.78
N GLU A 302 8.60 -10.17 22.81
CA GLU A 302 8.59 -11.64 22.75
C GLU A 302 7.21 -12.17 22.37
N ASP A 303 6.15 -11.60 22.95
CA ASP A 303 4.78 -12.06 22.69
C ASP A 303 4.35 -11.88 21.23
N VAL A 304 4.79 -10.79 20.58
CA VAL A 304 4.47 -10.49 19.16
C VAL A 304 5.47 -11.09 18.18
N ASN A 305 6.71 -11.32 18.60
CA ASN A 305 7.80 -11.85 17.78
C ASN A 305 8.30 -13.21 18.29
N GLY A 306 7.45 -14.08 18.83
CA GLY A 306 7.89 -15.38 19.37
C GLY A 306 8.70 -16.25 18.39
N HIS A 307 8.50 -16.03 17.08
CA HIS A 307 9.27 -16.61 15.98
C HIS A 307 10.75 -16.15 15.91
N MET A 308 11.16 -15.13 16.67
CA MET A 308 12.55 -14.66 16.78
C MET A 308 13.20 -15.05 18.11
N PHE A 309 12.42 -15.37 19.14
CA PHE A 309 12.92 -15.62 20.51
C PHE A 309 13.11 -17.10 20.81
N THR A 310 12.26 -17.97 20.27
CA THR A 310 12.32 -19.41 20.53
C THR A 310 13.19 -20.14 19.49
N ASP A 311 13.87 -21.22 19.89
CA ASP A 311 14.71 -21.99 18.97
C ASP A 311 13.89 -22.60 17.82
N LEU A 312 12.69 -23.12 18.12
CA LEU A 312 11.75 -23.60 17.11
C LEU A 312 11.26 -22.46 16.21
N GLY A 313 10.92 -21.31 16.80
CA GLY A 313 10.42 -20.15 16.06
C GLY A 313 11.44 -19.61 15.05
N ARG A 314 12.72 -19.58 15.42
CA ARG A 314 13.81 -19.09 14.56
C ARG A 314 13.97 -19.89 13.27
N MET A 315 13.42 -21.10 13.19
CA MET A 315 13.40 -21.90 11.96
C MET A 315 12.56 -21.27 10.83
N VAL A 316 11.67 -20.32 11.15
CA VAL A 316 10.89 -19.57 10.15
C VAL A 316 11.73 -18.49 9.47
N LEU A 317 12.84 -18.07 10.08
CA LEU A 317 13.69 -17.00 9.54
C LEU A 317 14.47 -17.49 8.33
N ASN A 318 14.45 -16.69 7.27
CA ASN A 318 15.22 -16.92 6.06
C ASN A 318 16.73 -16.79 6.38
N PRO A 319 17.55 -17.84 6.19
CA PRO A 319 18.98 -17.79 6.50
C PRO A 319 19.76 -16.84 5.57
N ASP A 320 19.26 -16.56 4.37
CA ASP A 320 19.92 -15.71 3.38
C ASP A 320 19.67 -14.21 3.61
N VAL A 321 18.81 -13.86 4.58
CA VAL A 321 18.48 -12.46 4.91
C VAL A 321 18.88 -12.15 6.34
N THR A 322 19.69 -11.12 6.51
CA THR A 322 20.09 -10.62 7.83
C THR A 322 18.88 -10.28 8.70
N VAL A 323 18.85 -10.72 9.96
CA VAL A 323 17.95 -10.17 10.98
C VAL A 323 18.55 -8.86 11.48
N ARG A 324 17.78 -7.78 11.49
CA ARG A 324 18.31 -6.44 11.74
C ARG A 324 18.31 -6.11 13.22
N ALA A 325 19.31 -5.34 13.62
CA ALA A 325 19.42 -4.78 14.95
C ALA A 325 18.68 -3.44 15.09
N ARG A 326 18.54 -2.99 16.34
CA ARG A 326 18.06 -1.65 16.67
C ARG A 326 18.92 -0.59 15.98
N GLY A 327 18.29 0.50 15.55
CA GLY A 327 19.01 1.67 15.05
C GLY A 327 19.32 1.61 13.55
N VAL A 328 18.80 0.60 12.84
CA VAL A 328 19.08 0.39 11.42
C VAL A 328 17.85 0.69 10.58
N MET A 329 18.06 1.34 9.43
CA MET A 329 17.03 1.55 8.42
C MET A 329 16.87 0.31 7.54
N GLU A 330 15.65 0.05 7.12
CA GLU A 330 15.27 -1.01 6.20
C GLU A 330 14.44 -0.46 5.05
N LYS A 331 14.37 -1.23 3.97
CA LYS A 331 13.50 -0.96 2.82
C LYS A 331 13.35 -2.22 1.98
N CYS A 332 12.37 -2.21 1.08
CA CYS A 332 12.33 -3.19 -0.01
C CYS A 332 13.66 -3.20 -0.77
N SER A 333 14.22 -4.39 -0.99
CA SER A 333 15.49 -4.64 -1.67
C SER A 333 15.34 -5.30 -3.04
N PHE A 334 14.12 -5.37 -3.58
CA PHE A 334 13.74 -6.28 -4.67
C PHE A 334 14.14 -7.73 -4.40
N CYS A 335 14.06 -8.17 -3.14
CA CYS A 335 14.46 -9.52 -2.71
C CYS A 335 15.85 -9.89 -3.23
N VAL A 336 16.85 -9.02 -2.95
CA VAL A 336 18.23 -9.16 -3.43
C VAL A 336 18.81 -10.56 -3.22
N GLN A 337 18.45 -11.24 -2.13
CA GLN A 337 18.84 -12.63 -1.86
C GLN A 337 18.40 -13.60 -2.98
N ARG A 338 17.18 -13.43 -3.51
CA ARG A 338 16.65 -14.22 -4.63
C ARG A 338 17.33 -13.86 -5.94
N ILE A 339 17.61 -12.57 -6.15
CA ILE A 339 18.38 -12.10 -7.31
C ILE A 339 19.77 -12.75 -7.32
N GLN A 340 20.49 -12.72 -6.19
CA GLN A 340 21.82 -13.32 -6.10
C GLN A 340 21.78 -14.84 -6.28
N LEU A 341 20.79 -15.53 -5.71
CA LEU A 341 20.63 -16.97 -5.88
C LEU A 341 20.36 -17.34 -7.34
N GLY A 342 19.39 -16.69 -8.00
CA GLY A 342 19.09 -16.97 -9.40
C GLY A 342 20.26 -16.68 -10.34
N LYS A 343 21.00 -15.58 -10.08
CA LYS A 343 22.25 -15.29 -10.78
C LYS A 343 23.32 -16.35 -10.54
N LEU A 344 23.46 -16.84 -9.31
CA LEU A 344 24.43 -17.87 -8.96
C LEU A 344 24.14 -19.17 -9.72
N GLU A 345 22.88 -19.62 -9.74
CA GLU A 345 22.48 -20.85 -10.44
C GLU A 345 22.66 -20.74 -11.96
N ALA A 346 22.26 -19.62 -12.56
CA ALA A 346 22.50 -19.37 -13.98
C ALA A 346 24.01 -19.36 -14.31
N LYS A 347 24.82 -18.74 -13.46
CA LYS A 347 26.29 -18.68 -13.62
C LYS A 347 26.94 -20.06 -13.49
N LYS A 348 26.47 -20.93 -12.58
CA LYS A 348 26.93 -22.33 -12.49
C LYS A 348 26.69 -23.09 -13.80
N GLN A 349 25.58 -22.78 -14.48
CA GLN A 349 25.21 -23.34 -15.78
C GLN A 349 25.83 -22.59 -16.96
N LYS A 350 26.71 -21.60 -16.71
CA LYS A 350 27.38 -20.77 -17.72
C LYS A 350 26.41 -20.05 -18.67
N ARG A 351 25.24 -19.65 -18.16
CA ARG A 351 24.23 -18.88 -18.89
C ARG A 351 23.76 -17.66 -18.10
N ARG A 352 23.00 -16.79 -18.75
CA ARG A 352 22.30 -15.69 -18.08
C ARG A 352 21.02 -16.22 -17.42
N PRO A 353 20.53 -15.58 -16.34
CA PRO A 353 19.20 -15.83 -15.81
C PRO A 353 18.15 -15.66 -16.91
N ILE A 354 17.18 -16.56 -16.93
CA ILE A 354 16.04 -16.51 -17.85
C ILE A 354 14.86 -15.85 -17.10
N ASP A 355 13.97 -15.16 -17.82
CA ASP A 355 12.77 -14.59 -17.21
C ASP A 355 11.96 -15.66 -16.47
N GLY A 356 11.46 -15.32 -15.29
CA GLY A 356 10.76 -16.24 -14.39
C GLY A 356 11.65 -17.06 -13.45
N GLU A 357 12.97 -17.10 -13.63
CA GLU A 357 13.87 -17.75 -12.65
C GLU A 357 14.07 -16.91 -11.38
N VAL A 358 13.99 -15.58 -11.52
CA VAL A 358 14.09 -14.65 -10.41
C VAL A 358 12.72 -14.00 -10.19
N VAL A 359 11.99 -14.50 -9.20
CA VAL A 359 10.68 -13.93 -8.81
C VAL A 359 10.75 -13.42 -7.38
N THR A 360 10.44 -12.14 -7.19
CA THR A 360 10.37 -11.51 -5.87
C THR A 360 9.21 -12.11 -5.06
N ALA A 361 9.33 -12.10 -3.74
CA ALA A 361 8.29 -12.67 -2.88
C ALA A 361 6.93 -11.97 -3.04
N CYS A 362 6.92 -10.66 -3.30
CA CYS A 362 5.69 -9.91 -3.55
C CYS A 362 5.03 -10.24 -4.90
N ALA A 363 5.82 -10.50 -5.94
CA ALA A 363 5.30 -10.96 -7.23
C ALA A 363 4.75 -12.39 -7.11
N GLN A 364 5.51 -13.30 -6.48
CA GLN A 364 5.10 -14.70 -6.32
C GLN A 364 3.84 -14.86 -5.46
N SER A 365 3.65 -14.05 -4.43
CA SER A 365 2.49 -14.16 -3.54
C SER A 365 1.25 -13.43 -4.05
N CYS A 366 1.34 -12.70 -5.16
CA CYS A 366 0.22 -11.95 -5.72
C CYS A 366 -0.73 -12.90 -6.49
N PRO A 367 -1.96 -13.13 -6.02
CA PRO A 367 -2.87 -14.08 -6.67
C PRO A 367 -3.37 -13.62 -8.04
N THR A 368 -3.35 -12.31 -8.30
CA THR A 368 -3.80 -11.70 -9.56
C THR A 368 -2.64 -11.34 -10.49
N GLU A 369 -1.40 -11.71 -10.13
CA GLU A 369 -0.18 -11.37 -10.89
C GLU A 369 -0.02 -9.86 -11.17
N ALA A 370 -0.58 -9.01 -10.30
CA ALA A 370 -0.52 -7.55 -10.47
C ALA A 370 0.90 -6.98 -10.39
N ILE A 371 1.86 -7.72 -9.82
CA ILE A 371 3.25 -7.30 -9.70
C ILE A 371 4.12 -8.19 -10.60
N LEU A 372 4.75 -7.58 -11.59
CA LEU A 372 5.70 -8.23 -12.49
C LEU A 372 7.10 -7.73 -12.18
N PHE A 373 8.05 -8.65 -11.99
CA PHE A 373 9.45 -8.33 -11.74
C PHE A 373 10.33 -9.04 -12.76
N GLY A 374 11.40 -8.39 -13.22
CA GLY A 374 12.34 -8.98 -14.16
C GLY A 374 13.47 -8.05 -14.57
N ASP A 375 14.27 -8.50 -15.52
CA ASP A 375 15.35 -7.71 -16.13
C ASP A 375 14.79 -6.88 -17.29
N MET A 376 14.82 -5.56 -17.14
CA MET A 376 14.38 -4.60 -18.16
C MET A 376 15.38 -4.48 -19.34
N ARG A 377 16.60 -5.01 -19.18
CA ARG A 377 17.60 -4.99 -20.25
C ARG A 377 17.43 -6.16 -21.23
N ASP A 378 16.81 -7.26 -20.79
CA ASP A 378 16.45 -8.37 -21.67
C ASP A 378 15.17 -8.01 -22.47
N PRO A 379 15.24 -7.85 -23.81
CA PRO A 379 14.07 -7.51 -24.63
C PRO A 379 13.02 -8.62 -24.67
N SER A 380 13.40 -9.86 -24.36
CA SER A 380 12.53 -11.02 -24.35
C SER A 380 11.79 -11.23 -23.02
N SER A 381 12.17 -10.50 -21.97
CA SER A 381 11.52 -10.59 -20.66
C SER A 381 10.10 -10.05 -20.71
N ARG A 382 9.20 -10.63 -19.90
CA ARG A 382 7.81 -10.17 -19.81
C ARG A 382 7.71 -8.70 -19.42
N ILE A 383 8.60 -8.22 -18.54
CA ILE A 383 8.60 -6.82 -18.10
C ILE A 383 8.98 -5.87 -19.23
N SER A 384 10.04 -6.17 -20.01
CA SER A 384 10.45 -5.32 -21.12
C SER A 384 9.39 -5.25 -22.22
N GLN A 385 8.72 -6.37 -22.51
CA GLN A 385 7.61 -6.41 -23.46
C GLN A 385 6.40 -5.62 -22.97
N LEU A 386 6.07 -5.75 -21.67
CA LEU A 386 4.99 -4.99 -21.05
C LEU A 386 5.29 -3.49 -21.09
N LEU A 387 6.47 -3.07 -20.63
CA LEU A 387 6.85 -1.65 -20.62
C LEU A 387 6.87 -1.07 -22.03
N LYS A 388 7.37 -1.80 -23.03
CA LYS A 388 7.36 -1.34 -24.43
C LYS A 388 5.94 -1.21 -24.99
N ARG A 389 5.02 -2.10 -24.59
CA ARG A 389 3.61 -2.05 -25.02
C ARG A 389 2.87 -0.88 -24.38
N GLU A 390 3.10 -0.65 -23.09
CA GLU A 390 2.36 0.33 -22.30
C GLU A 390 3.03 1.73 -22.31
N ASP A 391 4.21 1.87 -22.92
CA ASP A 391 4.94 3.13 -23.02
C ASP A 391 4.14 4.16 -23.83
N GLY A 392 3.88 5.30 -23.20
CA GLY A 392 3.02 6.34 -23.75
C GLY A 392 1.53 5.99 -23.79
N GLU A 393 1.11 4.86 -23.23
CA GLU A 393 -0.29 4.50 -23.00
C GLU A 393 -0.62 4.55 -21.51
N ARG A 394 -0.47 3.42 -20.79
CA ARG A 394 -0.86 3.30 -19.37
C ARG A 394 0.33 3.43 -18.42
N ALA A 395 1.56 3.32 -18.90
CA ALA A 395 2.74 3.29 -18.04
C ALA A 395 3.07 4.69 -17.49
N PHE A 396 3.17 4.81 -16.16
CA PHE A 396 3.60 6.03 -15.50
C PHE A 396 4.51 5.75 -14.29
N HIS A 397 5.26 6.77 -13.90
CA HIS A 397 6.10 6.78 -12.71
C HIS A 397 5.48 7.68 -11.64
N VAL A 398 5.49 7.21 -10.39
CA VAL A 398 4.91 7.99 -9.29
C VAL A 398 5.85 9.15 -8.95
N LEU A 399 5.30 10.37 -8.93
CA LEU A 399 6.04 11.62 -8.69
C LEU A 399 7.18 11.86 -9.71
N ASP A 400 6.87 11.71 -11.01
CA ASP A 400 7.85 11.87 -12.09
C ASP A 400 8.41 13.30 -12.16
N SER A 401 7.66 14.31 -11.73
CA SER A 401 8.10 15.72 -11.64
C SER A 401 9.36 15.94 -10.78
N ILE A 402 9.58 15.12 -9.76
CA ILE A 402 10.76 15.21 -8.88
C ILE A 402 12.02 14.72 -9.61
N ASN A 403 11.87 14.01 -10.73
CA ASN A 403 12.95 13.41 -11.52
C ASN A 403 13.86 12.48 -10.70
N VAL A 404 13.27 11.59 -9.90
CA VAL A 404 14.02 10.54 -9.18
C VAL A 404 14.29 9.30 -10.03
N GLN A 405 13.71 9.24 -11.24
CA GLN A 405 13.82 8.13 -12.20
C GLN A 405 13.63 6.74 -11.53
N PRO A 406 12.41 6.41 -11.07
CA PRO A 406 12.14 5.14 -10.41
C PRO A 406 12.26 3.94 -11.36
N ASN A 407 12.67 2.79 -10.83
CA ASN A 407 12.72 1.50 -11.54
C ASN A 407 11.44 0.66 -11.31
N VAL A 408 10.41 1.27 -10.72
CA VAL A 408 9.07 0.69 -10.59
C VAL A 408 8.12 1.53 -11.43
N THR A 409 7.44 0.89 -12.36
CA THR A 409 6.44 1.53 -13.24
C THR A 409 5.05 1.05 -12.85
N TYR A 410 4.10 1.98 -12.76
CA TYR A 410 2.70 1.66 -12.49
C TYR A 410 1.90 1.77 -13.79
N LEU A 411 0.85 0.96 -13.91
CA LEU A 411 -0.10 1.08 -15.01
C LEU A 411 -1.37 1.79 -14.52
N THR A 412 -1.80 2.80 -15.26
CA THR A 412 -3.04 3.54 -15.03
C THR A 412 -4.22 2.58 -14.90
N LYS A 413 -5.06 2.84 -13.89
CA LYS A 413 -6.24 2.02 -13.62
C LYS A 413 -7.35 2.40 -14.60
N ILE A 414 -7.76 1.46 -15.45
CA ILE A 414 -8.86 1.61 -16.38
C ILE A 414 -10.10 0.96 -15.79
N ARG A 415 -11.12 1.76 -15.49
CA ARG A 415 -12.39 1.29 -14.96
C ARG A 415 -13.39 1.04 -16.09
N ASN A 416 -14.08 -0.09 -16.00
CA ASN A 416 -15.23 -0.38 -16.82
C ASN A 416 -16.50 -0.05 -16.02
N SER A 417 -16.97 1.20 -16.08
CA SER A 417 -18.10 1.69 -15.28
C SER A 417 -19.44 1.48 -15.97
N ALA A 418 -20.46 1.10 -15.20
CA ALA A 418 -21.83 0.86 -15.70
C ALA A 418 -22.55 2.09 -16.25
N SER A 419 -22.08 3.31 -15.94
CA SER A 419 -22.55 4.56 -16.60
C SER A 419 -22.29 4.56 -18.11
N GLU A 420 -21.47 3.64 -18.63
CA GLU A 420 -21.27 3.39 -20.05
C GLU A 420 -22.32 2.42 -20.65
N PHE A 421 -23.09 1.69 -19.83
CA PHE A 421 -24.07 0.68 -20.23
C PHE A 421 -25.52 1.02 -19.88
N TYR A 422 -25.74 1.70 -18.76
CA TYR A 422 -27.05 2.18 -18.33
C TYR A 422 -26.97 3.70 -18.17
N PRO A 423 -27.65 4.50 -19.02
CA PRO A 423 -27.76 5.93 -18.77
C PRO A 423 -28.41 6.14 -17.40
N VAL A 424 -28.01 7.22 -16.73
CA VAL A 424 -28.64 7.68 -15.49
C VAL A 424 -30.14 7.78 -15.76
N GLU A 425 -30.98 7.01 -15.05
CA GLU A 425 -32.42 7.18 -15.12
C GLU A 425 -32.73 8.62 -14.70
N GLU A 426 -33.13 9.46 -15.65
CA GLU A 426 -33.65 10.78 -15.37
C GLU A 426 -34.83 10.60 -14.40
N GLY A 427 -34.69 11.19 -13.22
CA GLY A 427 -35.65 11.04 -12.13
C GLY A 427 -37.08 11.25 -12.61
N VAL A 428 -37.93 10.28 -12.28
CA VAL A 428 -39.38 10.45 -12.30
C VAL A 428 -39.67 11.72 -11.51
N LYS A 429 -40.12 12.77 -12.20
CA LYS A 429 -40.71 13.94 -11.58
C LYS A 429 -41.90 13.44 -10.76
N GLU A 430 -41.76 13.44 -9.44
CA GLU A 430 -42.92 13.51 -8.56
C GLU A 430 -43.59 14.85 -8.84
N GLU A 431 -44.54 14.85 -9.78
CA GLU A 431 -45.52 15.92 -9.89
C GLU A 431 -46.40 15.85 -8.64
N ALA A 432 -46.10 16.72 -7.69
CA ALA A 432 -47.05 17.13 -6.67
C ALA A 432 -48.18 17.91 -7.37
N SER A 433 -49.38 17.34 -7.35
CA SER A 433 -50.66 18.05 -7.52
C SER A 433 -51.65 17.57 -6.49
#